data_AF-A0A8T5GN09-F1
#
_entry.id   AF-A0A8T5GN09-F1
#
_cell.length_a   1.000
_cell.length_b   1.000
_cell.length_c   1.000
_cell.angle_alpha   90.00
_cell.angle_beta   90.00
_cell.angle_gamma   90.00
#
_symmetry.space_group_name_H-M   'P 1'
#
loop_
_entity.id
_entity.type
_entity.pdbx_description
1 polymer ?
#
loop_
_entity_poly.entity_id
_entity_poly.type
_entity_poly.pdbx_seq_one_letter_code
_entity_poly.pdbx_strand_id
1 'polypeptide(L)'
;MSELVSVDFQPMREGSLEFRVSDNFLPTFKRKQFEVISPEEANELYFQVPTGRTLVYITTGAQRGDEAKGKVARNILLMNPDVKWCITDHCTHNAGKQENGFSLHLLPPTVANPEIHNYVGHMARVNPFITRQEILDVQEATGYKTLGEDYHLMIDRHSTLVTPMNRADDIVGKPNAMGSTCQGATMSFAYASMKKAPMIEDILYDKDNFMSCVNFQITELNDRIKRDEGLKELGIVDMKTFGIALNAEDVENGRLKALKSRLSPEEVTFFSHENPAEYLHSQHVEIIESGLFDIGDTQKAVNEHVERGEPGIIEPVQSVILAGDVRFSKNRTGAFTHAHGSIGSVGLTPSKVEYGRILVFKFGDTSVGGSAGTMAGLMRQDALHALSTTLPSGNEVSFEYTSTLEHFIDKDQIDNAFQYVNQAYNTALREGHSLNHSTVRIKGINLDFSLSESKALLTSAYWGEIGVTSKRARICRMDDLVQDGVVYGVEPKSLQVRNATDRGIGLGQIGVVTEYEVVDQYGAPQQKYPIGHVIKPGDELLMEHQTVDACIPHISILKSWTSIYADGTNDTAIGKLLDPNLSHYLSVVPAGHNVMSIGTAPRELVFIKEV
;
A
#
# COMPACT_ATOMS: atom_id res chain seq x y z
N MET A 1 -18.73 18.74 25.30
CA MET A 1 -18.53 17.80 24.18
C MET A 1 -19.58 17.97 23.10
N SER A 2 -20.88 18.07 23.43
CA SER A 2 -21.98 18.33 22.47
C SER A 2 -21.92 19.66 21.69
N GLU A 3 -20.94 20.52 21.97
CA GLU A 3 -20.75 21.78 21.24
C GLU A 3 -19.80 21.65 20.04
N LEU A 4 -18.92 20.65 19.99
CA LEU A 4 -17.92 20.52 18.92
C LEU A 4 -18.45 19.74 17.73
N VAL A 5 -19.12 18.62 18.00
CA VAL A 5 -19.70 17.74 16.98
C VAL A 5 -21.17 17.50 17.31
N SER A 6 -22.03 17.63 16.29
CA SER A 6 -23.43 17.23 16.37
C SER A 6 -23.74 16.23 15.28
N VAL A 7 -24.55 15.21 15.61
CA VAL A 7 -24.97 14.15 14.68
C VAL A 7 -26.49 14.15 14.60
N ASP A 8 -27.01 14.16 13.39
CA ASP A 8 -28.43 13.94 13.11
C ASP A 8 -28.62 12.57 12.46
N PHE A 9 -29.20 11.64 13.22
CA PHE A 9 -29.41 10.27 12.77
C PHE A 9 -30.64 10.15 11.88
N GLN A 10 -30.46 9.49 10.74
CA GLN A 10 -31.54 9.15 9.83
C GLN A 10 -31.68 7.62 9.78
N PRO A 11 -32.88 7.06 10.03
CA PRO A 11 -33.07 5.61 9.98
C PRO A 11 -32.87 5.08 8.55
N MET A 12 -32.31 3.88 8.42
CA MET A 12 -32.27 3.19 7.12
C MET A 12 -33.69 2.88 6.62
N ARG A 13 -33.93 3.05 5.32
CA ARG A 13 -35.19 2.65 4.68
C ARG A 13 -35.02 1.27 4.05
N GLU A 14 -36.11 0.49 4.02
CA GLU A 14 -36.11 -0.90 3.54
C GLU A 14 -35.66 -1.04 2.07
N GLY A 15 -35.83 0.01 1.24
CA GLY A 15 -35.34 0.06 -0.15
C GLY A 15 -33.97 0.70 -0.35
N SER A 16 -33.25 1.03 0.74
CA SER A 16 -31.94 1.66 0.70
C SER A 16 -31.07 1.14 1.84
N LEU A 17 -31.11 -0.17 2.07
CA LEU A 17 -30.28 -0.82 3.08
C LEU A 17 -28.81 -0.62 2.72
N GLU A 18 -28.02 -0.24 3.71
CA GLU A 18 -26.58 -0.02 3.55
C GLU A 18 -25.78 -1.17 4.16
N PHE A 19 -26.32 -1.85 5.17
CA PHE A 19 -25.70 -2.95 5.90
C PHE A 19 -26.72 -3.74 6.73
N ARG A 20 -26.29 -4.89 7.26
CA ARG A 20 -26.94 -5.61 8.36
C ARG A 20 -25.98 -5.83 9.53
N VAL A 21 -26.52 -5.85 10.74
CA VAL A 21 -25.75 -6.16 11.97
C VAL A 21 -26.31 -7.40 12.65
N SER A 22 -25.43 -8.32 13.06
CA SER A 22 -25.79 -9.42 13.94
C SER A 22 -24.54 -9.99 14.61
N ASP A 23 -24.69 -10.37 15.89
CA ASP A 23 -23.67 -11.15 16.60
C ASP A 23 -23.58 -12.60 16.07
N ASN A 24 -24.58 -13.04 15.28
CA ASN A 24 -24.63 -14.39 14.70
C ASN A 24 -23.84 -14.54 13.39
N PHE A 25 -23.32 -13.44 12.81
CA PHE A 25 -22.59 -13.51 11.54
C PHE A 25 -21.12 -13.91 11.72
N LEU A 26 -20.60 -13.92 12.95
CA LEU A 26 -19.30 -14.52 13.20
C LEU A 26 -19.40 -16.02 12.88
N PRO A 27 -18.54 -16.55 11.99
CA PRO A 27 -18.38 -17.99 11.87
C PRO A 27 -18.11 -18.58 13.26
N THR A 28 -18.57 -19.81 13.52
CA THR A 28 -18.28 -20.51 14.77
C THR A 28 -16.78 -20.80 14.87
N PHE A 29 -16.02 -19.81 15.34
CA PHE A 29 -14.61 -19.93 15.68
C PHE A 29 -14.49 -20.30 17.15
N LYS A 30 -13.57 -21.20 17.46
CA LYS A 30 -13.18 -21.41 18.85
C LYS A 30 -12.47 -20.14 19.32
N ARG A 31 -12.90 -19.57 20.44
CA ARG A 31 -12.14 -18.49 21.08
C ARG A 31 -10.77 -19.04 21.45
N LYS A 32 -9.74 -18.40 20.91
CA LYS A 32 -8.34 -18.70 21.20
C LYS A 32 -7.83 -17.76 22.27
N GLN A 33 -6.82 -18.23 23.00
CA GLN A 33 -6.00 -17.39 23.84
C GLN A 33 -4.59 -17.39 23.26
N PHE A 34 -3.89 -16.27 23.39
CA PHE A 34 -2.54 -16.12 22.87
C PHE A 34 -1.58 -15.70 23.97
N GLU A 35 -0.42 -16.33 24.01
CA GLU A 35 0.70 -15.95 24.87
C GLU A 35 1.86 -15.39 24.04
N VAL A 36 2.62 -14.47 24.64
CA VAL A 36 3.81 -13.86 24.05
C VAL A 36 4.97 -14.84 24.15
N ILE A 37 5.69 -14.99 23.04
CA ILE A 37 6.88 -15.85 22.95
C ILE A 37 8.10 -15.06 22.48
N SER A 38 9.29 -15.61 22.69
CA SER A 38 10.51 -14.97 22.20
C SER A 38 10.61 -15.08 20.66
N PRO A 39 11.40 -14.21 20.00
CA PRO A 39 11.67 -14.34 18.57
C PRO A 39 12.25 -15.71 18.21
N GLU A 40 13.15 -16.25 19.03
CA GLU A 40 13.77 -17.57 18.80
C GLU A 40 12.74 -18.70 18.88
N GLU A 41 11.87 -18.67 19.90
CA GLU A 41 10.77 -19.63 20.02
C GLU A 41 9.80 -19.53 18.84
N ALA A 42 9.51 -18.32 18.36
CA ALA A 42 8.67 -18.12 17.19
C ALA A 42 9.31 -18.72 15.93
N ASN A 43 10.62 -18.56 15.77
CA ASN A 43 11.35 -19.14 14.65
C ASN A 43 11.23 -20.68 14.64
N GLU A 44 11.50 -21.32 15.78
CA GLU A 44 11.42 -22.78 15.96
C GLU A 44 10.00 -23.32 15.78
N LEU A 45 9.01 -22.59 16.30
CA LEU A 45 7.61 -22.99 16.25
C LEU A 45 7.04 -22.92 14.82
N TYR A 46 7.32 -21.84 14.11
CA TYR A 46 6.62 -21.51 12.87
C TYR A 46 7.41 -21.84 11.59
N PHE A 47 8.74 -21.95 11.65
CA PHE A 47 9.58 -22.17 10.48
C PHE A 47 10.44 -23.42 10.62
N GLN A 48 9.82 -24.57 10.37
CA GLN A 48 10.53 -25.85 10.33
C GLN A 48 11.17 -26.06 8.96
N VAL A 49 12.49 -26.17 8.92
CA VAL A 49 13.27 -26.30 7.69
C VAL A 49 13.66 -27.76 7.48
N PRO A 50 13.23 -28.41 6.39
CA PRO A 50 13.68 -29.76 6.07
C PRO A 50 15.21 -29.81 5.87
N THR A 51 15.82 -30.93 6.25
CA THR A 51 17.26 -31.14 6.08
C THR A 51 17.70 -30.92 4.64
N GLY A 52 18.75 -30.10 4.44
CA GLY A 52 19.30 -29.79 3.13
C GLY A 52 18.58 -28.69 2.37
N ARG A 53 17.64 -27.98 3.01
CA ARG A 53 17.01 -26.77 2.47
C ARG A 53 17.43 -25.53 3.25
N THR A 54 17.39 -24.40 2.56
CA THR A 54 17.63 -23.06 3.11
C THR A 54 16.30 -22.36 3.33
N LEU A 55 16.13 -21.75 4.50
CA LEU A 55 14.92 -20.98 4.80
C LEU A 55 14.96 -19.63 4.08
N VAL A 56 13.93 -19.34 3.30
CA VAL A 56 13.73 -18.04 2.67
C VAL A 56 12.38 -17.49 3.10
N TYR A 57 12.40 -16.36 3.80
CA TYR A 57 11.18 -15.68 4.21
C TYR A 57 10.63 -14.88 3.05
N ILE A 58 9.31 -14.87 2.91
CA ILE A 58 8.63 -14.00 1.94
C ILE A 58 7.55 -13.18 2.65
N THR A 59 7.67 -11.86 2.59
CA THR A 59 6.79 -10.93 3.31
C THR A 59 5.86 -10.20 2.34
N THR A 60 4.60 -10.63 2.30
CA THR A 60 3.61 -10.13 1.33
C THR A 60 2.52 -9.35 2.03
N GLY A 61 2.10 -8.21 1.49
CA GLY A 61 0.98 -7.43 2.03
C GLY A 61 -0.32 -8.10 1.65
N ALA A 62 -1.32 -8.10 2.52
CA ALA A 62 -2.59 -8.75 2.23
C ALA A 62 -3.65 -7.79 1.67
N GLN A 63 -3.60 -6.51 2.06
CA GLN A 63 -4.64 -5.51 1.84
C GLN A 63 -4.24 -4.57 0.69
N ARG A 64 -4.44 -3.25 0.76
CA ARG A 64 -4.21 -2.31 -0.35
C ARG A 64 -2.93 -1.50 -0.20
N GLY A 65 -1.88 -2.15 0.27
CA GLY A 65 -0.61 -1.49 0.58
C GLY A 65 -0.66 -0.84 1.97
N ASP A 66 0.49 -0.31 2.39
CA ASP A 66 0.65 0.35 3.68
C ASP A 66 0.37 -0.51 4.92
N GLU A 67 0.55 -1.83 4.82
CA GLU A 67 0.41 -2.76 5.95
C GLU A 67 1.66 -2.83 6.85
N ALA A 68 2.66 -1.98 6.58
CA ALA A 68 3.96 -1.92 7.27
C ALA A 68 4.80 -3.20 7.13
N LYS A 69 4.99 -3.69 5.90
CA LYS A 69 5.84 -4.86 5.60
C LYS A 69 7.31 -4.67 5.97
N GLY A 70 7.87 -3.48 5.79
CA GLY A 70 9.28 -3.20 6.11
C GLY A 70 9.62 -3.49 7.57
N LYS A 71 8.70 -3.16 8.49
CA LYS A 71 8.77 -3.55 9.90
C LYS A 71 8.88 -5.06 10.10
N VAL A 72 8.15 -5.86 9.32
CA VAL A 72 8.19 -7.33 9.41
C VAL A 72 9.55 -7.85 8.94
N ALA A 73 10.05 -7.37 7.80
CA ALA A 73 11.37 -7.73 7.28
C ALA A 73 12.49 -7.46 8.32
N ARG A 74 12.43 -6.32 9.01
CA ARG A 74 13.37 -6.01 10.09
C ARG A 74 13.24 -6.96 11.28
N ASN A 75 12.03 -7.30 11.70
CA ASN A 75 11.82 -8.19 12.85
C ASN A 75 12.17 -9.65 12.53
N ILE A 76 12.17 -10.05 11.26
CA ILE A 76 12.71 -11.34 10.84
C ILE A 76 14.21 -11.44 11.19
N LEU A 77 14.98 -10.36 11.11
CA LEU A 77 16.39 -10.36 11.53
C LEU A 77 16.57 -10.60 13.03
N LEU A 78 15.58 -10.22 13.85
CA LEU A 78 15.58 -10.52 15.29
C LEU A 78 15.21 -11.98 15.55
N MET A 79 14.26 -12.50 14.75
CA MET A 79 13.79 -13.89 14.83
C MET A 79 14.84 -14.89 14.32
N ASN A 80 15.62 -14.50 13.30
CA ASN A 80 16.67 -15.32 12.71
C ASN A 80 17.90 -14.45 12.36
N PRO A 81 18.89 -14.38 13.27
CA PRO A 81 20.15 -13.66 13.06
C PRO A 81 21.05 -14.23 11.94
N ASP A 82 20.75 -15.44 11.45
CA ASP A 82 21.52 -16.08 10.38
C ASP A 82 21.14 -15.57 8.99
N VAL A 83 20.07 -14.78 8.85
CA VAL A 83 19.72 -14.13 7.57
C VAL A 83 20.89 -13.30 7.04
N LYS A 84 21.28 -13.51 5.78
CA LYS A 84 22.43 -12.85 5.14
C LYS A 84 22.09 -11.96 3.97
N TRP A 85 20.88 -12.05 3.43
CA TRP A 85 20.51 -11.30 2.24
C TRP A 85 19.03 -10.92 2.23
N CYS A 86 18.72 -9.83 1.54
CA CYS A 86 17.37 -9.37 1.27
C CYS A 86 17.26 -8.92 -0.18
N ILE A 87 16.25 -9.40 -0.89
CA ILE A 87 15.91 -8.94 -2.24
C ILE A 87 14.53 -8.30 -2.26
N THR A 88 14.45 -7.14 -2.90
CA THR A 88 13.18 -6.55 -3.34
C THR A 88 12.99 -6.86 -4.80
N ASP A 89 11.78 -7.27 -5.18
CA ASP A 89 11.48 -7.60 -6.56
C ASP A 89 10.09 -7.12 -6.95
N HIS A 90 9.85 -6.97 -8.25
CA HIS A 90 8.62 -6.38 -8.77
C HIS A 90 8.35 -4.95 -8.22
N CYS A 91 9.39 -4.26 -7.76
CA CYS A 91 9.32 -2.94 -7.17
C CYS A 91 9.26 -1.82 -8.23
N THR A 92 8.54 -0.74 -7.90
CA THR A 92 8.64 0.55 -8.62
C THR A 92 8.59 1.66 -7.57
N HIS A 93 8.98 2.88 -7.91
CA HIS A 93 9.00 4.00 -6.94
C HIS A 93 7.61 4.50 -6.50
N ASN A 94 6.52 3.79 -6.81
CA ASN A 94 5.14 4.17 -6.52
C ASN A 94 4.63 3.79 -5.12
N ALA A 95 5.34 2.94 -4.37
CA ALA A 95 5.02 2.65 -2.98
C ALA A 95 6.22 2.94 -2.09
N GLY A 96 6.01 3.79 -1.10
CA GLY A 96 7.02 4.13 -0.11
C GLY A 96 6.88 3.28 1.16
N LYS A 97 8.00 3.04 1.83
CA LYS A 97 8.09 2.49 3.19
C LYS A 97 8.97 3.44 4.02
N GLN A 98 8.59 3.68 5.26
CA GLN A 98 9.38 4.49 6.18
C GLN A 98 10.28 3.60 7.02
N GLU A 99 11.58 3.86 7.00
CA GLU A 99 12.58 3.12 7.77
C GLU A 99 13.56 4.10 8.40
N ASN A 100 13.83 3.96 9.71
CA ASN A 100 14.88 4.70 10.45
C ASN A 100 14.98 6.23 10.18
N GLY A 101 13.88 6.90 9.84
CA GLY A 101 13.85 8.35 9.58
C GLY A 101 13.98 8.74 8.10
N PHE A 102 14.14 7.77 7.19
CA PHE A 102 14.13 7.97 5.75
C PHE A 102 12.98 7.18 5.09
N SER A 103 12.70 7.49 3.82
CA SER A 103 11.62 6.85 3.05
C SER A 103 12.22 6.07 1.89
N LEU A 104 12.09 4.75 1.92
CA LEU A 104 12.52 3.88 0.84
C LEU A 104 11.36 3.62 -0.12
N HIS A 105 11.65 3.33 -1.38
CA HIS A 105 10.69 2.93 -2.39
C HIS A 105 11.21 1.72 -3.15
N LEU A 106 12.42 1.82 -3.69
CA LEU A 106 13.05 0.74 -4.46
C LEU A 106 13.94 -0.12 -3.57
N LEU A 107 14.68 0.49 -2.63
CA LEU A 107 15.71 -0.20 -1.87
C LEU A 107 15.12 -1.18 -0.85
N PRO A 108 15.78 -2.31 -0.55
CA PRO A 108 15.36 -3.23 0.51
C PRO A 108 15.24 -2.56 1.89
N PRO A 109 14.32 -3.01 2.76
CA PRO A 109 14.16 -2.43 4.10
C PRO A 109 15.38 -2.62 5.00
N THR A 110 16.28 -3.53 4.63
CA THR A 110 17.54 -3.85 5.31
C THR A 110 18.74 -3.06 4.78
N VAL A 111 18.54 -2.11 3.86
CA VAL A 111 19.65 -1.39 3.18
C VAL A 111 20.59 -0.63 4.13
N ALA A 112 20.13 -0.30 5.33
CA ALA A 112 20.94 0.34 6.37
C ALA A 112 21.62 -0.67 7.32
N ASN A 113 21.60 -1.98 7.02
CA ASN A 113 22.32 -3.01 7.77
C ASN A 113 23.53 -3.50 6.96
N PRO A 114 24.77 -3.26 7.41
CA PRO A 114 25.96 -3.63 6.66
C PRO A 114 26.23 -5.15 6.66
N GLU A 115 25.57 -5.91 7.52
CA GLU A 115 25.71 -7.37 7.59
C GLU A 115 24.81 -8.12 6.59
N ILE A 116 23.93 -7.39 5.88
CA ILE A 116 22.97 -7.96 4.95
C ILE A 116 23.33 -7.54 3.53
N HIS A 117 23.39 -8.51 2.61
CA HIS A 117 23.49 -8.22 1.19
C HIS A 117 22.13 -7.77 0.64
N ASN A 118 22.10 -6.61 0.00
CA ASN A 118 20.85 -5.96 -0.42
C ASN A 118 20.73 -6.00 -1.94
N TYR A 119 19.62 -6.55 -2.44
CA TYR A 119 19.39 -6.75 -3.87
C TYR A 119 18.12 -6.08 -4.35
N VAL A 120 18.18 -5.48 -5.53
CA VAL A 120 17.03 -5.05 -6.32
C VAL A 120 16.94 -5.95 -7.56
N GLY A 121 15.91 -6.80 -7.59
CA GLY A 121 15.74 -7.87 -8.57
C GLY A 121 15.39 -7.38 -9.97
N HIS A 122 15.58 -8.26 -10.96
CA HIS A 122 15.42 -7.94 -12.38
C HIS A 122 14.00 -7.51 -12.82
N MET A 123 12.94 -7.82 -12.05
CA MET A 123 11.60 -7.34 -12.37
C MET A 123 11.30 -5.95 -11.78
N ALA A 124 12.27 -5.34 -11.10
CA ALA A 124 12.22 -3.95 -10.68
C ALA A 124 12.08 -3.00 -11.87
N ARG A 125 11.38 -1.89 -11.64
CA ARG A 125 11.29 -0.74 -12.55
C ARG A 125 12.06 0.42 -11.94
N VAL A 126 13.29 0.60 -12.41
CA VAL A 126 14.27 1.49 -11.78
C VAL A 126 14.22 2.86 -12.44
N ASN A 127 14.04 3.92 -11.65
CA ASN A 127 14.35 5.28 -12.08
C ASN A 127 15.70 5.68 -11.46
N PRO A 128 16.79 5.81 -12.24
CA PRO A 128 18.10 6.14 -11.69
C PRO A 128 18.15 7.45 -10.91
N PHE A 129 17.38 8.48 -11.30
CA PHE A 129 17.34 9.76 -10.58
C PHE A 129 16.72 9.62 -9.19
N ILE A 130 15.59 8.92 -9.09
CA ILE A 130 14.92 8.69 -7.79
C ILE A 130 15.76 7.75 -6.93
N THR A 131 16.34 6.71 -7.53
CA THR A 131 17.23 5.76 -6.84
C THR A 131 18.43 6.48 -6.24
N ARG A 132 19.07 7.38 -7.00
CA ARG A 132 20.17 8.22 -6.51
C ARG A 132 19.74 9.04 -5.29
N GLN A 133 18.59 9.71 -5.35
CA GLN A 133 18.10 10.49 -4.22
C GLN A 133 17.81 9.62 -3.00
N GLU A 134 17.14 8.47 -3.21
CA GLU A 134 16.84 7.51 -2.15
C GLU A 134 18.11 6.99 -1.46
N ILE A 135 19.18 6.72 -2.24
CA ILE A 135 20.49 6.35 -1.71
C ILE A 135 21.08 7.49 -0.90
N LEU A 136 21.13 8.72 -1.44
CA LEU A 136 21.70 9.88 -0.75
C LEU A 136 20.99 10.17 0.59
N ASP A 137 19.67 10.03 0.64
CA ASP A 137 18.89 10.19 1.88
C ASP A 137 19.28 9.14 2.94
N VAL A 138 19.49 7.88 2.51
CA VAL A 138 19.97 6.81 3.40
C VAL A 138 21.41 7.06 3.85
N GLN A 139 22.27 7.54 2.95
CA GLN A 139 23.64 7.89 3.30
C GLN A 139 23.66 8.98 4.37
N GLU A 140 22.91 10.07 4.18
CA GLU A 140 22.78 11.13 5.18
C GLU A 140 22.31 10.58 6.53
N ALA A 141 21.28 9.73 6.54
CA ALA A 141 20.73 9.13 7.75
C ALA A 141 21.68 8.13 8.45
N THR A 142 22.61 7.51 7.71
CA THR A 142 23.55 6.50 8.23
C THR A 142 24.98 7.01 8.45
N GLY A 143 25.20 8.32 8.29
CA GLY A 143 26.52 8.94 8.50
C GLY A 143 27.45 8.89 7.28
N TYR A 144 26.90 9.05 6.08
CA TYR A 144 27.57 9.15 4.77
C TYR A 144 28.39 7.93 4.34
N LYS A 145 27.96 6.72 4.72
CA LYS A 145 28.58 5.48 4.24
C LYS A 145 28.16 5.15 2.80
N THR A 146 29.02 4.53 2.01
CA THR A 146 28.77 4.18 0.60
C THR A 146 27.90 2.94 0.52
N LEU A 147 26.67 3.01 -0.01
CA LEU A 147 25.76 1.85 0.04
C LEU A 147 26.19 0.66 -0.82
N GLY A 148 26.79 0.89 -1.99
CA GLY A 148 27.37 -0.18 -2.80
C GLY A 148 28.46 -0.96 -2.06
N GLU A 149 29.45 -0.26 -1.50
CA GLU A 149 30.61 -0.87 -0.86
C GLU A 149 30.36 -1.29 0.60
N ASP A 150 29.76 -0.42 1.41
CA ASP A 150 29.58 -0.63 2.86
C ASP A 150 28.31 -1.40 3.21
N TYR A 151 27.34 -1.50 2.30
CA TYR A 151 26.04 -2.16 2.53
C TYR A 151 25.65 -3.15 1.42
N HIS A 152 26.60 -3.46 0.54
CA HIS A 152 26.46 -4.50 -0.48
C HIS A 152 25.19 -4.36 -1.33
N LEU A 153 24.80 -3.11 -1.66
CA LEU A 153 23.64 -2.83 -2.49
C LEU A 153 23.95 -3.11 -3.95
N MET A 154 23.24 -4.07 -4.54
CA MET A 154 23.34 -4.42 -5.94
C MET A 154 21.97 -4.33 -6.65
N ILE A 155 21.96 -3.69 -7.81
CA ILE A 155 20.79 -3.62 -8.70
C ILE A 155 21.02 -4.53 -9.91
N ASP A 156 20.00 -5.30 -10.27
CA ASP A 156 20.11 -6.23 -11.40
C ASP A 156 20.26 -5.51 -12.74
N ARG A 157 21.25 -5.91 -13.54
CA ARG A 157 21.52 -5.32 -14.86
C ARG A 157 20.35 -5.48 -15.85
N HIS A 158 19.48 -6.48 -15.68
CA HIS A 158 18.33 -6.68 -16.57
C HIS A 158 17.06 -5.96 -16.07
N SER A 159 17.16 -5.18 -14.99
CA SER A 159 16.05 -4.33 -14.55
C SER A 159 15.71 -3.30 -15.63
N THR A 160 14.42 -3.17 -15.93
CA THR A 160 13.97 -2.16 -16.90
C THR A 160 13.89 -0.78 -16.25
N LEU A 161 14.04 0.25 -17.05
CA LEU A 161 14.01 1.63 -16.58
C LEU A 161 12.60 2.22 -16.60
N VAL A 162 12.32 3.05 -15.60
CA VAL A 162 11.24 4.05 -15.66
C VAL A 162 11.83 5.32 -16.26
N THR A 163 11.33 5.71 -17.43
CA THR A 163 11.78 6.92 -18.15
C THR A 163 10.89 8.13 -17.82
N PRO A 164 11.34 9.37 -18.12
CA PRO A 164 10.50 10.56 -17.98
C PRO A 164 9.15 10.44 -18.72
N MET A 165 9.11 9.74 -19.86
CA MET A 165 7.88 9.52 -20.63
C MET A 165 6.87 8.70 -19.85
N ASN A 166 7.32 7.66 -19.13
CA ASN A 166 6.42 6.84 -18.31
C ASN A 166 5.74 7.68 -17.23
N ARG A 167 6.47 8.65 -16.66
CA ARG A 167 5.96 9.58 -15.66
C ARG A 167 5.03 10.63 -16.26
N ALA A 168 5.34 11.15 -17.44
CA ALA A 168 4.45 12.07 -18.15
C ALA A 168 3.11 11.42 -18.50
N ASP A 169 3.11 10.14 -18.89
CA ASP A 169 1.89 9.36 -19.17
C ASP A 169 0.97 9.19 -17.96
N ASP A 170 1.43 9.50 -16.74
CA ASP A 170 0.57 9.54 -15.56
C ASP A 170 -0.38 10.74 -15.53
N ILE A 171 -0.12 11.77 -16.33
CA ILE A 171 -0.97 12.97 -16.43
C ILE A 171 -1.56 13.21 -17.84
N VAL A 172 -0.88 12.74 -18.88
CA VAL A 172 -1.33 12.90 -20.28
C VAL A 172 -2.52 11.96 -20.55
N GLY A 173 -3.59 12.50 -21.10
CA GLY A 173 -4.85 11.80 -21.35
C GLY A 173 -5.66 11.51 -20.09
N LYS A 174 -5.27 12.07 -18.93
CA LYS A 174 -5.88 11.81 -17.63
C LYS A 174 -6.33 13.13 -16.98
N PRO A 175 -7.56 13.61 -17.25
CA PRO A 175 -8.05 14.87 -16.69
C PRO A 175 -8.09 14.87 -15.15
N ASN A 176 -8.33 13.70 -14.53
CA ASN A 176 -8.36 13.52 -13.07
C ASN A 176 -7.06 12.88 -12.51
N ALA A 177 -5.90 13.18 -13.11
CA ALA A 177 -4.61 12.59 -12.75
C ALA A 177 -4.09 12.95 -11.34
N MET A 178 -4.78 13.81 -10.58
CA MET A 178 -4.32 14.27 -9.27
C MET A 178 -4.15 13.13 -8.24
N GLY A 179 -4.74 11.95 -8.51
CA GLY A 179 -4.56 10.70 -7.75
C GLY A 179 -3.35 9.84 -8.11
N SER A 180 -2.62 10.15 -9.20
CA SER A 180 -1.47 9.35 -9.59
C SER A 180 -0.24 9.69 -8.73
N THR A 181 0.60 8.68 -8.48
CA THR A 181 1.90 8.91 -7.83
C THR A 181 2.87 9.64 -8.76
N CYS A 182 2.57 9.71 -10.07
CA CYS A 182 3.45 10.22 -11.13
C CYS A 182 4.83 9.55 -11.12
N GLN A 183 4.84 8.24 -10.84
CA GLN A 183 6.04 7.41 -10.75
C GLN A 183 6.19 6.49 -11.99
N GLY A 184 5.30 6.58 -12.97
CA GLY A 184 5.43 5.87 -14.25
C GLY A 184 5.26 4.36 -14.15
N ALA A 185 4.67 3.85 -13.06
CA ALA A 185 4.52 2.42 -12.82
C ALA A 185 3.74 1.73 -13.94
N THR A 186 2.54 2.21 -14.31
CA THR A 186 1.70 1.54 -15.32
C THR A 186 2.36 1.46 -16.69
N MET A 187 2.89 2.57 -17.20
CA MET A 187 3.45 2.60 -18.55
C MET A 187 4.81 1.93 -18.64
N SER A 188 5.62 1.92 -17.58
CA SER A 188 6.85 1.13 -17.57
C SER A 188 6.56 -0.38 -17.74
N PHE A 189 5.53 -0.92 -17.10
CA PHE A 189 5.08 -2.31 -17.35
C PHE A 189 4.56 -2.53 -18.77
N ALA A 190 3.81 -1.57 -19.32
CA ALA A 190 3.30 -1.66 -20.68
C ALA A 190 4.46 -1.74 -21.70
N TYR A 191 5.45 -0.85 -21.60
CA TYR A 191 6.60 -0.87 -22.49
C TYR A 191 7.50 -2.08 -22.30
N ALA A 192 7.68 -2.55 -21.06
CA ALA A 192 8.41 -3.80 -20.80
C ALA A 192 7.71 -4.98 -21.51
N SER A 193 6.38 -5.07 -21.42
CA SER A 193 5.59 -6.11 -22.09
C SER A 193 5.68 -6.01 -23.62
N MET A 194 5.82 -4.80 -24.16
CA MET A 194 6.04 -4.55 -25.60
C MET A 194 7.48 -4.80 -26.05
N LYS A 195 8.41 -5.08 -25.12
CA LYS A 195 9.87 -5.13 -25.37
C LYS A 195 10.40 -3.80 -25.92
N LYS A 196 9.88 -2.70 -25.36
CA LYS A 196 10.21 -1.30 -25.70
C LYS A 196 10.59 -0.47 -24.47
N ALA A 197 10.84 -1.11 -23.33
CA ALA A 197 11.45 -0.48 -22.17
C ALA A 197 12.96 -0.70 -22.23
N PRO A 198 13.79 0.36 -22.13
CA PRO A 198 15.23 0.19 -21.97
C PRO A 198 15.54 -0.46 -20.62
N MET A 199 16.68 -1.12 -20.51
CA MET A 199 17.20 -1.79 -19.31
C MET A 199 18.49 -1.12 -18.82
N ILE A 200 18.93 -1.48 -17.61
CA ILE A 200 20.23 -1.02 -17.09
C ILE A 200 21.39 -1.47 -17.99
N GLU A 201 21.35 -2.71 -18.49
CA GLU A 201 22.37 -3.21 -19.42
C GLU A 201 22.46 -2.44 -20.73
N ASP A 202 21.34 -1.87 -21.22
CA ASP A 202 21.36 -1.03 -22.43
C ASP A 202 22.14 0.26 -22.20
N ILE A 203 22.11 0.81 -20.98
CA ILE A 203 22.92 1.99 -20.64
C ILE A 203 24.42 1.65 -20.73
N LEU A 204 24.80 0.49 -20.20
CA LEU A 204 26.19 0.06 -20.07
C LEU A 204 26.79 -0.48 -21.36
N TYR A 205 26.02 -1.24 -22.13
CA TYR A 205 26.55 -2.12 -23.18
C TYR A 205 25.87 -2.00 -24.54
N ASP A 206 24.65 -1.44 -24.62
CA ASP A 206 23.89 -1.32 -25.87
C ASP A 206 23.18 0.04 -25.99
N LYS A 207 24.00 1.09 -26.18
CA LYS A 207 23.50 2.47 -26.38
C LYS A 207 22.50 2.53 -27.54
N ASP A 208 22.70 1.77 -28.61
CA ASP A 208 21.82 1.83 -29.78
C ASP A 208 20.41 1.30 -29.45
N ASN A 209 20.31 0.19 -28.71
CA ASN A 209 19.02 -0.30 -28.22
C ASN A 209 18.37 0.66 -27.21
N PHE A 210 19.15 1.25 -26.29
CA PHE A 210 18.67 2.29 -25.38
C PHE A 210 18.01 3.44 -26.15
N MET A 211 18.73 4.00 -27.13
CA MET A 211 18.27 5.11 -27.96
C MET A 211 17.01 4.74 -28.75
N SER A 212 16.97 3.53 -29.31
CA SER A 212 15.81 3.01 -30.04
C SER A 212 14.55 2.94 -29.16
N CYS A 213 14.67 2.39 -27.94
CA CYS A 213 13.56 2.29 -27.00
C CYS A 213 13.08 3.67 -26.53
N VAL A 214 13.99 4.58 -26.18
CA VAL A 214 13.63 5.94 -25.74
C VAL A 214 12.95 6.73 -26.86
N ASN A 215 13.46 6.68 -28.09
CA ASN A 215 12.84 7.37 -29.23
C ASN A 215 11.46 6.82 -29.59
N PHE A 216 11.25 5.51 -29.44
CA PHE A 216 9.92 4.93 -29.57
C PHE A 216 8.95 5.51 -28.53
N GLN A 217 9.37 5.57 -27.26
CA GLN A 217 8.53 6.13 -26.19
C GLN A 217 8.25 7.64 -26.37
N ILE A 218 9.20 8.41 -26.91
CA ILE A 218 9.00 9.82 -27.28
C ILE A 218 7.92 9.95 -28.37
N THR A 219 7.96 9.09 -29.38
CA THR A 219 6.96 9.06 -30.46
C THR A 219 5.56 8.79 -29.90
N GLU A 220 5.44 7.78 -29.04
CA GLU A 220 4.19 7.41 -28.36
C GLU A 220 3.65 8.54 -27.46
N LEU A 221 4.52 9.20 -26.69
CA LEU A 221 4.14 10.33 -25.85
C LEU A 221 3.62 11.51 -26.70
N ASN A 222 4.31 11.85 -27.79
CA ASN A 222 3.87 12.89 -28.72
C ASN A 222 2.47 12.61 -29.27
N ASP A 223 2.20 11.37 -29.65
CA ASP A 223 0.89 10.97 -30.17
C ASP A 223 -0.21 11.03 -29.11
N ARG A 224 0.12 10.78 -27.84
CA ARG A 224 -0.82 10.98 -26.72
C ARG A 224 -1.06 12.44 -26.40
N ILE A 225 -0.02 13.28 -26.40
CA ILE A 225 -0.15 14.75 -26.22
C ILE A 225 -1.07 15.33 -27.30
N LYS A 226 -0.88 14.93 -28.56
CA LYS A 226 -1.77 15.32 -29.69
C LYS A 226 -3.22 14.84 -29.55
N ARG A 227 -3.55 13.99 -28.59
CA ARG A 227 -4.92 13.52 -28.33
C ARG A 227 -5.50 14.09 -27.03
N ASP A 228 -4.70 14.78 -26.21
CA ASP A 228 -5.16 15.41 -24.97
C ASP A 228 -5.67 16.82 -25.25
N GLU A 229 -7.00 16.97 -25.34
CA GLU A 229 -7.63 18.28 -25.61
C GLU A 229 -7.28 19.34 -24.56
N GLY A 230 -7.17 18.96 -23.28
CA GLY A 230 -6.83 19.91 -22.22
C GLY A 230 -5.37 20.38 -22.26
N LEU A 231 -4.46 19.64 -22.89
CA LEU A 231 -3.10 20.13 -23.17
C LEU A 231 -3.06 20.97 -24.45
N LYS A 232 -3.84 20.62 -25.48
CA LYS A 232 -3.96 21.42 -26.70
C LYS A 232 -4.48 22.83 -26.44
N GLU A 233 -5.46 22.97 -25.55
CA GLU A 233 -6.00 24.27 -25.14
C GLU A 233 -4.92 25.18 -24.52
N LEU A 234 -3.87 24.59 -23.94
CA LEU A 234 -2.70 25.29 -23.41
C LEU A 234 -1.60 25.52 -24.45
N GLY A 235 -1.83 25.17 -25.72
CA GLY A 235 -0.83 25.25 -26.79
C GLY A 235 0.23 24.15 -26.74
N ILE A 236 0.04 23.10 -25.94
CA ILE A 236 0.97 21.98 -25.81
C ILE A 236 0.58 20.89 -26.80
N VAL A 237 1.40 20.71 -27.84
CA VAL A 237 1.08 19.86 -29.00
C VAL A 237 2.09 18.73 -29.25
N ASP A 238 3.23 18.79 -28.56
CA ASP A 238 4.31 17.83 -28.63
C ASP A 238 5.15 17.87 -27.33
N MET A 239 6.13 16.99 -27.25
CA MET A 239 7.03 16.87 -26.10
C MET A 239 7.84 18.15 -25.86
N LYS A 240 8.23 18.86 -26.92
CA LYS A 240 9.05 20.07 -26.79
C LYS A 240 8.26 21.21 -26.14
N THR A 241 7.05 21.47 -26.64
CA THR A 241 6.12 22.44 -26.04
C THR A 241 5.69 22.03 -24.64
N PHE A 242 5.56 20.72 -24.37
CA PHE A 242 5.34 20.18 -23.03
C PHE A 242 6.51 20.48 -22.08
N GLY A 243 7.75 20.28 -22.53
CA GLY A 243 8.96 20.62 -21.77
C GLY A 243 9.09 22.11 -21.47
N ILE A 244 8.75 22.98 -22.43
CA ILE A 244 8.70 24.43 -22.22
C ILE A 244 7.68 24.79 -21.13
N ALA A 245 6.49 24.18 -21.17
CA ALA A 245 5.46 24.41 -20.16
C ALA A 245 5.89 23.92 -18.76
N LEU A 246 6.60 22.79 -18.66
CA LEU A 246 7.18 22.33 -17.40
C LEU A 246 8.26 23.28 -16.86
N ASN A 247 9.05 23.90 -17.74
CA ASN A 247 10.10 24.84 -17.34
C ASN A 247 9.61 26.24 -16.98
N ALA A 248 8.35 26.59 -17.27
CA ALA A 248 7.78 27.88 -16.88
C ALA A 248 7.86 28.10 -15.36
N GLU A 249 8.15 29.33 -14.93
CA GLU A 249 8.22 29.68 -13.50
C GLU A 249 6.87 29.40 -12.80
N ASP A 250 5.77 29.86 -13.40
CA ASP A 250 4.41 29.66 -12.91
C ASP A 250 3.64 28.65 -13.78
N VAL A 251 3.58 27.40 -13.30
CA VAL A 251 2.76 26.35 -13.93
C VAL A 251 1.35 26.39 -13.34
N GLU A 252 0.43 27.06 -14.05
CA GLU A 252 -0.97 27.22 -13.61
C GLU A 252 -1.77 25.91 -13.73
N ASN A 253 -1.45 25.04 -14.70
CA ASN A 253 -2.17 23.79 -14.87
C ASN A 253 -1.84 22.79 -13.76
N GLY A 254 -2.85 22.38 -12.99
CA GLY A 254 -2.68 21.46 -11.85
C GLY A 254 -2.02 20.12 -12.20
N ARG A 255 -2.26 19.57 -13.40
CA ARG A 255 -1.65 18.32 -13.85
C ARG A 255 -0.14 18.47 -14.07
N LEU A 256 0.25 19.52 -14.80
CA LEU A 256 1.66 19.84 -15.05
C LEU A 256 2.39 20.19 -13.74
N LYS A 257 1.74 20.95 -12.85
CA LYS A 257 2.28 21.28 -11.53
C LYS A 257 2.53 20.03 -10.69
N ALA A 258 1.57 19.09 -10.68
CA ALA A 258 1.70 17.82 -9.98
C ALA A 258 2.87 16.98 -10.53
N LEU A 259 3.03 16.89 -11.86
CA LEU A 259 4.17 16.21 -12.46
C LEU A 259 5.50 16.91 -12.14
N LYS A 260 5.62 18.21 -12.40
CA LYS A 260 6.84 19.01 -12.18
C LYS A 260 7.36 18.85 -10.75
N SER A 261 6.48 18.91 -9.75
CA SER A 261 6.85 18.76 -8.34
C SER A 261 7.50 17.41 -7.97
N ARG A 262 7.46 16.42 -8.87
CA ARG A 262 7.95 15.05 -8.65
C ARG A 262 9.08 14.64 -9.60
N LEU A 263 9.37 15.45 -10.62
CA LEU A 263 10.46 15.21 -11.55
C LEU A 263 11.77 15.81 -11.01
N SER A 264 12.89 15.17 -11.28
CA SER A 264 14.21 15.79 -11.05
C SER A 264 14.47 16.92 -12.06
N PRO A 265 15.41 17.85 -11.77
CA PRO A 265 15.81 18.88 -12.73
C PRO A 265 16.26 18.31 -14.08
N GLU A 266 16.94 17.17 -14.07
CA GLU A 266 17.39 16.44 -15.27
C GLU A 266 16.19 15.88 -16.04
N GLU A 267 15.21 15.27 -15.36
CA GLU A 267 13.98 14.80 -16.00
C GLU A 267 13.16 15.94 -16.61
N VAL A 268 13.14 17.13 -15.99
CA VAL A 268 12.51 18.32 -16.57
C VAL A 268 13.26 18.79 -17.82
N THR A 269 14.59 18.82 -17.77
CA THR A 269 15.46 19.23 -18.89
C THR A 269 15.29 18.32 -20.10
N PHE A 270 15.15 17.00 -19.86
CA PHE A 270 14.93 15.99 -20.90
C PHE A 270 13.84 16.36 -21.89
N PHE A 271 12.68 16.86 -21.42
CA PHE A 271 11.54 17.15 -22.29
C PHE A 271 11.79 18.26 -23.31
N SER A 272 12.74 19.16 -23.03
CA SER A 272 13.09 20.30 -23.89
C SER A 272 14.45 20.17 -24.58
N HIS A 273 15.20 19.11 -24.31
CA HIS A 273 16.56 18.92 -24.85
C HIS A 273 16.55 18.70 -26.37
N GLU A 274 17.61 19.12 -27.07
CA GLU A 274 17.70 18.98 -28.53
C GLU A 274 17.82 17.51 -28.97
N ASN A 275 18.61 16.72 -28.23
CA ASN A 275 18.68 15.26 -28.36
C ASN A 275 18.29 14.59 -27.02
N PRO A 276 16.99 14.38 -26.75
CA PRO A 276 16.51 13.90 -25.45
C PRO A 276 17.03 12.51 -25.09
N ALA A 277 17.07 11.58 -26.05
CA ALA A 277 17.50 10.22 -25.79
C ALA A 277 18.99 10.14 -25.42
N GLU A 278 19.83 10.89 -26.13
CA GLU A 278 21.28 10.92 -25.85
C GLU A 278 21.57 11.61 -24.52
N TYR A 279 20.83 12.68 -24.22
CA TYR A 279 20.89 13.35 -22.92
C TYR A 279 20.49 12.39 -21.79
N LEU A 280 19.37 11.67 -21.91
CA LEU A 280 18.95 10.73 -20.87
C LEU A 280 19.97 9.61 -20.66
N HIS A 281 20.56 9.09 -21.74
CA HIS A 281 21.62 8.09 -21.67
C HIS A 281 22.82 8.62 -20.88
N SER A 282 23.33 9.81 -21.21
CA SER A 282 24.52 10.37 -20.54
C SER A 282 24.28 10.65 -19.06
N GLN A 283 23.09 11.14 -18.70
CA GLN A 283 22.72 11.34 -17.29
C GLN A 283 22.64 10.03 -16.52
N HIS A 284 22.11 8.96 -17.13
CA HIS A 284 22.08 7.65 -16.49
C HIS A 284 23.48 7.02 -16.37
N VAL A 285 24.36 7.20 -17.37
CA VAL A 285 25.77 6.77 -17.28
C VAL A 285 26.46 7.45 -16.11
N GLU A 286 26.30 8.77 -15.94
CA GLU A 286 26.88 9.52 -14.82
C GLU A 286 26.45 8.96 -13.46
N ILE A 287 25.16 8.64 -13.30
CA ILE A 287 24.64 8.05 -12.05
C ILE A 287 25.24 6.66 -11.81
N ILE A 288 25.29 5.82 -12.84
CA ILE A 288 25.83 4.46 -12.72
C ILE A 288 27.33 4.46 -12.40
N GLU A 289 28.09 5.32 -13.09
CA GLU A 289 29.54 5.42 -12.90
C GLU A 289 29.94 6.13 -11.59
N SER A 290 28.98 6.76 -10.90
CA SER A 290 29.23 7.39 -9.59
C SER A 290 29.58 6.41 -8.47
N GLY A 291 29.32 5.12 -8.65
CA GLY A 291 29.63 4.08 -7.65
C GLY A 291 28.70 4.06 -6.44
N LEU A 292 27.52 4.68 -6.53
CA LEU A 292 26.54 4.70 -5.43
C LEU A 292 25.97 3.31 -5.09
N PHE A 293 25.97 2.39 -6.06
CA PHE A 293 25.49 1.02 -5.96
C PHE A 293 26.20 0.13 -6.98
N ASP A 294 26.23 -1.17 -6.73
CA ASP A 294 26.75 -2.14 -7.69
C ASP A 294 25.70 -2.54 -8.72
N ILE A 295 26.15 -2.91 -9.91
CA ILE A 295 25.31 -3.52 -10.96
C ILE A 295 25.77 -4.95 -11.17
N GLY A 296 24.83 -5.90 -11.15
CA GLY A 296 25.18 -7.31 -11.26
C GLY A 296 24.04 -8.23 -11.64
N ASP A 297 24.27 -9.53 -11.44
CA ASP A 297 23.29 -10.60 -11.62
C ASP A 297 22.74 -10.99 -10.25
N THR A 298 21.60 -10.42 -9.89
CA THR A 298 21.06 -10.59 -8.54
C THR A 298 20.53 -12.00 -8.34
N GLN A 299 19.93 -12.62 -9.38
CA GLN A 299 19.47 -14.00 -9.34
C GLN A 299 20.62 -14.97 -9.07
N LYS A 300 21.75 -14.78 -9.73
CA LYS A 300 22.96 -15.56 -9.45
C LYS A 300 23.43 -15.36 -8.01
N ALA A 301 23.54 -14.12 -7.55
CA ALA A 301 24.01 -13.79 -6.21
C ALA A 301 23.15 -14.46 -5.12
N VAL A 302 21.82 -14.35 -5.21
CA VAL A 302 20.92 -14.99 -4.22
C VAL A 302 20.95 -16.51 -4.28
N ASN A 303 21.11 -17.11 -5.47
CA ASN A 303 21.26 -18.57 -5.56
C ASN A 303 22.59 -19.05 -4.94
N GLU A 304 23.67 -18.27 -5.03
CA GLU A 304 24.93 -18.58 -4.36
C GLU A 304 24.79 -18.55 -2.83
N HIS A 305 24.02 -17.60 -2.27
CA HIS A 305 23.67 -17.62 -0.84
C HIS A 305 22.89 -18.89 -0.46
N VAL A 306 21.86 -19.23 -1.25
CA VAL A 306 21.05 -20.43 -1.01
C VAL A 306 21.88 -21.72 -1.05
N GLU A 307 22.83 -21.85 -1.98
CA GLU A 307 23.72 -23.02 -2.06
C GLU A 307 24.68 -23.13 -0.87
N ARG A 308 24.99 -22.01 -0.20
CA ARG A 308 25.75 -21.99 1.07
C ARG A 308 24.89 -22.28 2.31
N GLY A 309 23.58 -22.44 2.15
CA GLY A 309 22.67 -22.63 3.28
C GLY A 309 22.27 -21.33 3.97
N GLU A 310 22.54 -20.17 3.38
CA GLU A 310 22.37 -18.86 4.01
C GLU A 310 20.92 -18.35 3.87
N PRO A 311 20.16 -18.20 4.99
CA PRO A 311 18.80 -17.73 4.95
C PRO A 311 18.67 -16.31 4.37
N GLY A 312 17.49 -16.00 3.81
CA GLY A 312 17.24 -14.71 3.17
C GLY A 312 15.80 -14.24 3.24
N ILE A 313 15.58 -13.02 2.78
CA ILE A 313 14.26 -12.37 2.74
C ILE A 313 13.95 -11.95 1.30
N ILE A 314 12.74 -12.28 0.85
CA ILE A 314 12.11 -11.72 -0.34
C ILE A 314 11.02 -10.75 0.13
N GLU A 315 11.12 -9.48 -0.28
CA GLU A 315 10.11 -8.45 -0.03
C GLU A 315 9.46 -8.02 -1.35
N PRO A 316 8.33 -8.64 -1.76
CA PRO A 316 7.49 -8.07 -2.81
C PRO A 316 7.00 -6.68 -2.42
N VAL A 317 6.87 -5.79 -3.41
CA VAL A 317 6.24 -4.48 -3.19
C VAL A 317 4.72 -4.62 -3.18
N GLN A 318 4.02 -3.69 -2.53
CA GLN A 318 2.56 -3.69 -2.36
C GLN A 318 2.02 -4.99 -1.73
N SER A 319 1.00 -5.60 -2.31
CA SER A 319 0.13 -6.56 -1.64
C SER A 319 -0.60 -7.48 -2.62
N VAL A 320 -1.17 -8.57 -2.13
CA VAL A 320 -1.84 -9.61 -2.93
C VAL A 320 -2.98 -9.06 -3.77
N ILE A 321 -3.92 -8.30 -3.19
CA ILE A 321 -5.09 -7.80 -3.93
C ILE A 321 -4.78 -6.65 -4.90
N LEU A 322 -3.56 -6.10 -4.82
CA LEU A 322 -3.05 -5.12 -5.78
C LEU A 322 -2.22 -5.76 -6.89
N ALA A 323 -2.01 -7.08 -6.89
CA ALA A 323 -1.26 -7.76 -7.93
C ALA A 323 -1.98 -7.70 -9.28
N GLY A 324 -1.23 -7.50 -10.37
CA GLY A 324 -1.79 -7.26 -11.70
C GLY A 324 -2.61 -8.40 -12.29
N ASP A 325 -2.32 -9.62 -11.86
CA ASP A 325 -2.96 -10.87 -12.25
C ASP A 325 -4.04 -11.36 -11.28
N VAL A 326 -4.00 -10.89 -10.02
CA VAL A 326 -5.12 -11.01 -9.08
C VAL A 326 -6.17 -9.99 -9.51
N ARG A 327 -7.06 -10.41 -10.42
CA ARG A 327 -8.11 -9.56 -11.03
C ARG A 327 -9.26 -9.22 -10.07
N PHE A 328 -8.95 -8.85 -8.83
CA PHE A 328 -9.93 -8.47 -7.82
C PHE A 328 -10.38 -7.00 -7.99
N SER A 329 -9.43 -6.05 -8.10
CA SER A 329 -9.73 -4.62 -8.27
C SER A 329 -9.27 -4.10 -9.63
N LYS A 330 -9.95 -3.06 -10.15
CA LYS A 330 -9.43 -2.24 -11.27
C LYS A 330 -8.32 -1.29 -10.83
N ASN A 331 -8.22 -1.00 -9.53
CA ASN A 331 -7.17 -0.18 -8.94
C ASN A 331 -6.04 -1.07 -8.41
N ARG A 332 -5.22 -1.59 -9.35
CA ARG A 332 -4.13 -2.53 -9.06
C ARG A 332 -2.86 -2.14 -9.82
N THR A 333 -1.71 -2.64 -9.38
CA THR A 333 -0.44 -2.43 -10.10
C THR A 333 -0.32 -3.39 -11.30
N GLY A 334 0.62 -3.13 -12.21
CA GLY A 334 0.98 -4.05 -13.29
C GLY A 334 1.92 -5.18 -12.85
N ALA A 335 2.38 -5.16 -11.59
CA ALA A 335 3.36 -6.07 -11.04
C ALA A 335 2.72 -7.31 -10.38
N PHE A 336 3.48 -8.41 -10.27
CA PHE A 336 3.07 -9.63 -9.59
C PHE A 336 3.49 -9.56 -8.11
N THR A 337 2.67 -8.90 -7.30
CA THR A 337 3.00 -8.53 -5.91
C THR A 337 2.64 -9.58 -4.86
N HIS A 338 2.09 -10.71 -5.30
CA HIS A 338 1.85 -11.87 -4.45
C HIS A 338 3.12 -12.74 -4.35
N ALA A 339 3.21 -13.60 -3.33
CA ALA A 339 4.44 -14.31 -2.99
C ALA A 339 4.93 -15.23 -4.13
N HIS A 340 4.01 -15.94 -4.79
CA HIS A 340 4.38 -16.80 -5.94
C HIS A 340 5.00 -16.02 -7.10
N GLY A 341 4.60 -14.76 -7.31
CA GLY A 341 5.14 -13.90 -8.36
C GLY A 341 6.62 -13.64 -8.11
N SER A 342 6.94 -13.17 -6.92
CA SER A 342 8.32 -12.93 -6.49
C SER A 342 9.17 -14.19 -6.40
N ILE A 343 8.60 -15.33 -5.98
CA ILE A 343 9.34 -16.61 -6.00
C ILE A 343 9.76 -16.97 -7.42
N GLY A 344 8.85 -16.82 -8.39
CA GLY A 344 9.11 -17.10 -9.79
C GLY A 344 10.17 -16.17 -10.39
N SER A 345 10.18 -14.90 -10.01
CA SER A 345 11.11 -13.91 -10.53
C SER A 345 12.47 -13.94 -9.85
N VAL A 346 12.58 -14.18 -8.55
CA VAL A 346 13.88 -14.32 -7.88
C VAL A 346 14.62 -15.58 -8.38
N GLY A 347 13.88 -16.60 -8.84
CA GLY A 347 14.47 -17.72 -9.59
C GLY A 347 15.32 -18.65 -8.73
N LEU A 348 14.93 -18.88 -7.47
CA LEU A 348 15.62 -19.81 -6.58
C LEU A 348 15.27 -21.25 -6.93
N THR A 349 16.24 -22.16 -6.78
CA THR A 349 16.04 -23.60 -7.00
C THR A 349 15.03 -24.19 -6.00
N PRO A 350 13.83 -24.63 -6.42
CA PRO A 350 12.76 -25.02 -5.48
C PRO A 350 13.12 -26.19 -4.56
N SER A 351 13.97 -27.12 -5.00
CA SER A 351 14.40 -28.25 -4.16
C SER A 351 15.36 -27.87 -3.03
N LYS A 352 15.95 -26.67 -3.10
CA LYS A 352 16.96 -26.16 -2.16
C LYS A 352 16.40 -25.19 -1.14
N VAL A 353 15.14 -24.78 -1.28
CA VAL A 353 14.54 -23.70 -0.48
C VAL A 353 13.29 -24.21 0.23
N GLU A 354 13.14 -23.77 1.48
CA GLU A 354 11.88 -23.82 2.21
C GLU A 354 11.37 -22.38 2.36
N TYR A 355 10.11 -22.12 1.97
CA TYR A 355 9.57 -20.77 1.99
C TYR A 355 8.76 -20.49 3.25
N GLY A 356 9.27 -19.59 4.09
CA GLY A 356 8.53 -19.03 5.22
C GLY A 356 7.57 -17.93 4.76
N ARG A 357 6.34 -18.29 4.40
CA ARG A 357 5.36 -17.35 3.83
C ARG A 357 4.64 -16.56 4.91
N ILE A 358 4.79 -15.24 4.86
CA ILE A 358 4.23 -14.30 5.84
C ILE A 358 3.33 -13.31 5.13
N LEU A 359 2.05 -13.31 5.47
CA LEU A 359 1.06 -12.32 5.07
C LEU A 359 0.94 -11.22 6.12
N VAL A 360 1.06 -9.98 5.69
CA VAL A 360 0.98 -8.81 6.56
C VAL A 360 -0.37 -8.13 6.35
N PHE A 361 -1.17 -8.13 7.41
CA PHE A 361 -2.42 -7.41 7.53
C PHE A 361 -2.23 -6.23 8.47
N LYS A 362 -3.00 -5.17 8.28
CA LYS A 362 -3.15 -4.07 9.24
C LYS A 362 -4.54 -4.14 9.85
N PHE A 363 -4.65 -3.74 11.12
CA PHE A 363 -5.94 -3.49 11.75
C PHE A 363 -6.65 -2.33 11.03
N GLY A 364 -7.79 -2.64 10.43
CA GLY A 364 -8.43 -1.80 9.44
C GLY A 364 -7.69 -1.84 8.10
N ASP A 365 -8.47 -1.83 7.00
CA ASP A 365 -7.93 -1.73 5.65
C ASP A 365 -7.74 -0.24 5.27
N THR A 366 -6.69 0.07 4.51
CA THR A 366 -6.45 1.43 4.01
C THR A 366 -6.06 1.43 2.55
N SER A 367 -6.46 2.46 1.80
CA SER A 367 -6.00 2.62 0.42
C SER A 367 -5.56 4.05 0.11
N VAL A 368 -4.49 4.17 -0.68
CA VAL A 368 -3.95 5.44 -1.20
C VAL A 368 -4.81 6.02 -2.31
N GLY A 369 -5.42 5.18 -3.15
CA GLY A 369 -6.30 5.58 -4.25
C GLY A 369 -7.61 4.80 -4.26
N GLY A 370 -8.62 5.35 -4.94
CA GLY A 370 -9.92 4.74 -5.14
C GLY A 370 -10.88 5.68 -5.88
N SER A 371 -11.94 5.12 -6.46
CA SER A 371 -13.09 5.86 -6.97
C SER A 371 -14.38 5.21 -6.46
N ALA A 372 -15.52 5.84 -6.71
CA ALA A 372 -16.86 5.37 -6.33
C ALA A 372 -17.18 3.92 -6.74
N GLY A 373 -16.41 3.35 -7.68
CA GLY A 373 -16.57 1.98 -8.13
C GLY A 373 -15.34 1.09 -7.87
N THR A 374 -14.54 1.25 -6.83
CA THR A 374 -13.45 0.28 -6.49
C THR A 374 -13.29 0.13 -4.97
N MET A 375 -14.31 -0.40 -4.29
CA MET A 375 -14.39 -0.45 -2.82
C MET A 375 -14.36 -1.87 -2.23
N ALA A 376 -13.58 -2.08 -1.17
CA ALA A 376 -13.79 -3.19 -0.25
C ALA A 376 -13.87 -2.59 1.15
N GLY A 377 -15.08 -2.62 1.73
CA GLY A 377 -15.53 -1.79 2.85
C GLY A 377 -16.64 -0.83 2.40
N LEU A 378 -17.89 -1.16 2.74
CA LEU A 378 -19.14 -0.60 2.21
C LEU A 378 -19.59 0.71 2.87
N MET A 379 -18.64 1.60 3.09
CA MET A 379 -18.93 3.00 3.35
C MET A 379 -18.22 3.84 2.31
N ARG A 380 -18.98 4.64 1.57
CA ARG A 380 -18.41 5.66 0.69
C ARG A 380 -17.62 6.63 1.55
N GLN A 381 -16.31 6.54 1.41
CA GLN A 381 -15.32 7.42 2.01
C GLN A 381 -14.46 8.09 0.92
N ASP A 382 -14.69 7.69 -0.33
CA ASP A 382 -14.04 8.12 -1.57
C ASP A 382 -14.53 9.50 -2.04
N ALA A 383 -15.65 9.99 -1.50
CA ALA A 383 -16.09 11.37 -1.69
C ALA A 383 -15.15 12.39 -1.02
N LEU A 384 -14.32 11.97 -0.05
CA LEU A 384 -13.47 12.88 0.72
C LEU A 384 -12.63 13.82 -0.16
N HIS A 385 -12.04 13.29 -1.23
CA HIS A 385 -11.21 14.06 -2.14
C HIS A 385 -12.01 15.03 -3.04
N ALA A 386 -13.31 14.83 -3.15
CA ALA A 386 -14.24 15.71 -3.86
C ALA A 386 -14.94 16.73 -2.94
N LEU A 387 -14.81 16.59 -1.61
CA LEU A 387 -15.38 17.53 -0.65
C LEU A 387 -14.49 18.77 -0.54
N SER A 388 -15.10 19.94 -0.72
CA SER A 388 -14.46 21.23 -0.48
C SER A 388 -15.28 22.08 0.48
N THR A 389 -14.61 23.03 1.12
CA THR A 389 -15.23 24.03 1.99
C THR A 389 -14.52 25.36 1.82
N THR A 390 -15.09 26.41 2.40
CA THR A 390 -14.49 27.75 2.37
C THR A 390 -13.87 28.06 3.72
N LEU A 391 -12.59 28.43 3.70
CA LEU A 391 -11.89 28.95 4.87
C LEU A 391 -12.54 30.25 5.37
N PRO A 392 -12.34 30.63 6.65
CA PRO A 392 -12.75 31.95 7.14
C PRO A 392 -12.14 33.12 6.33
N SER A 393 -11.01 32.90 5.66
CA SER A 393 -10.37 33.86 4.75
C SER A 393 -11.06 34.02 3.40
N GLY A 394 -12.05 33.18 3.07
CA GLY A 394 -12.77 33.17 1.80
C GLY A 394 -12.19 32.25 0.73
N ASN A 395 -11.04 31.61 0.97
CA ASN A 395 -10.44 30.67 0.01
C ASN A 395 -11.12 29.29 0.08
N GLU A 396 -11.35 28.67 -1.07
CA GLU A 396 -11.81 27.28 -1.15
C GLU A 396 -10.66 26.32 -0.87
N VAL A 397 -10.92 25.30 -0.04
CA VAL A 397 -9.98 24.24 0.32
C VAL A 397 -10.65 22.87 0.23
N SER A 398 -9.89 21.86 -0.18
CA SER A 398 -10.36 20.48 -0.30
C SER A 398 -9.98 19.65 0.95
N PHE A 399 -10.84 18.70 1.32
CA PHE A 399 -10.57 17.66 2.33
C PHE A 399 -9.74 16.49 1.80
N GLU A 400 -9.14 16.63 0.62
CA GLU A 400 -8.12 15.71 0.13
C GLU A 400 -6.92 15.57 1.08
N TYR A 401 -6.67 16.59 1.91
CA TYR A 401 -5.62 16.65 2.91
C TYR A 401 -6.22 16.71 4.31
N THR A 402 -5.72 15.89 5.25
CA THR A 402 -6.18 15.93 6.65
C THR A 402 -5.81 17.25 7.34
N SER A 403 -4.72 17.90 6.90
CA SER A 403 -4.30 19.22 7.38
C SER A 403 -5.37 20.30 7.16
N THR A 404 -6.31 20.08 6.25
CA THR A 404 -7.45 20.99 6.07
C THR A 404 -8.28 21.12 7.35
N LEU A 405 -8.39 20.06 8.17
CA LEU A 405 -9.06 20.12 9.48
C LEU A 405 -8.39 21.11 10.43
N GLU A 406 -7.06 21.21 10.39
CA GLU A 406 -6.25 22.04 11.29
C GLU A 406 -6.49 23.54 11.10
N HIS A 407 -7.12 23.94 9.98
CA HIS A 407 -7.58 25.31 9.77
C HIS A 407 -8.83 25.68 10.57
N PHE A 408 -9.56 24.68 11.09
CA PHE A 408 -10.86 24.87 11.74
C PHE A 408 -10.87 24.42 13.20
N ILE A 409 -10.16 23.34 13.50
CA ILE A 409 -10.10 22.72 14.83
C ILE A 409 -8.66 22.30 15.16
N ASP A 410 -8.30 22.37 16.44
CA ASP A 410 -6.98 21.94 16.91
C ASP A 410 -6.88 20.40 17.02
N LYS A 411 -5.67 19.91 17.30
CA LYS A 411 -5.40 18.46 17.40
C LYS A 411 -6.21 17.77 18.50
N ASP A 412 -6.33 18.38 19.67
CA ASP A 412 -7.10 17.79 20.78
C ASP A 412 -8.60 17.74 20.42
N GLN A 413 -9.08 18.73 19.66
CA GLN A 413 -10.43 18.75 19.11
C GLN A 413 -10.63 17.68 18.02
N ILE A 414 -9.64 17.40 17.18
CA ILE A 414 -9.68 16.29 16.22
C ILE A 414 -9.83 14.96 16.96
N ASP A 415 -9.02 14.72 17.98
CA ASP A 415 -9.07 13.48 18.77
C ASP A 415 -10.43 13.31 19.46
N ASN A 416 -10.96 14.38 20.06
CA ASN A 416 -12.29 14.38 20.66
C ASN A 416 -13.40 14.15 19.63
N ALA A 417 -13.31 14.78 18.45
CA ALA A 417 -14.25 14.60 17.37
C ALA A 417 -14.24 13.16 16.86
N PHE A 418 -13.05 12.56 16.70
CA PHE A 418 -12.88 11.16 16.32
C PHE A 418 -13.61 10.24 17.31
N GLN A 419 -13.39 10.40 18.62
CA GLN A 419 -14.03 9.55 19.63
C GLN A 419 -15.56 9.67 19.59
N TYR A 420 -16.07 10.89 19.49
CA TYR A 420 -17.51 11.14 19.41
C TYR A 420 -18.13 10.54 18.13
N VAL A 421 -17.51 10.77 16.97
CA VAL A 421 -17.97 10.20 15.70
C VAL A 421 -17.87 8.68 15.70
N ASN A 422 -16.83 8.10 16.29
CA ASN A 422 -16.70 6.65 16.44
C ASN A 422 -17.84 6.05 17.29
N GLN A 423 -18.21 6.72 18.38
CA GLN A 423 -19.35 6.31 19.20
C GLN A 423 -20.68 6.45 18.46
N ALA A 424 -20.89 7.56 17.74
CA ALA A 424 -22.07 7.79 16.91
C ALA A 424 -22.18 6.75 15.80
N TYR A 425 -21.06 6.41 15.17
CA TYR A 425 -20.94 5.38 14.15
C TYR A 425 -21.37 4.00 14.69
N ASN A 426 -20.83 3.58 15.83
CA ASN A 426 -21.24 2.33 16.49
C ASN A 426 -22.73 2.34 16.91
N THR A 427 -23.27 3.52 17.23
CA THR A 427 -24.70 3.68 17.55
C THR A 427 -25.55 3.50 16.29
N ALA A 428 -25.16 4.11 15.18
CA ALA A 428 -25.83 3.91 13.89
C ALA A 428 -25.88 2.45 13.47
N LEU A 429 -24.78 1.71 13.62
CA LEU A 429 -24.73 0.29 13.32
C LEU A 429 -25.75 -0.51 14.16
N ARG A 430 -25.77 -0.30 15.49
CA ARG A 430 -26.65 -1.06 16.40
C ARG A 430 -28.12 -0.72 16.25
N GLU A 431 -28.43 0.55 16.00
CA GLU A 431 -29.80 1.05 15.95
C GLU A 431 -30.40 1.06 14.53
N GLY A 432 -29.61 0.72 13.51
CA GLY A 432 -30.06 0.67 12.12
C GLY A 432 -30.21 2.04 11.45
N HIS A 433 -29.37 3.00 11.83
CA HIS A 433 -29.31 4.31 11.16
C HIS A 433 -28.43 4.24 9.91
N SER A 434 -28.81 4.99 8.88
CA SER A 434 -28.05 5.14 7.64
C SER A 434 -26.74 5.88 7.92
N LEU A 435 -25.63 5.36 7.40
CA LEU A 435 -24.31 5.96 7.52
C LEU A 435 -24.09 7.04 6.47
N ASN A 436 -24.73 6.90 5.30
CA ASN A 436 -24.61 7.87 4.21
C ASN A 436 -25.59 9.05 4.34
N HIS A 437 -26.73 8.87 5.01
CA HIS A 437 -27.76 9.91 5.16
C HIS A 437 -27.83 10.53 6.56
N SER A 438 -27.25 9.88 7.59
CA SER A 438 -27.03 10.57 8.87
C SER A 438 -25.96 11.64 8.68
N THR A 439 -26.19 12.83 9.20
CA THR A 439 -25.31 13.98 8.99
C THR A 439 -24.51 14.29 10.25
N VAL A 440 -23.28 14.78 10.05
CA VAL A 440 -22.35 15.19 11.09
C VAL A 440 -21.91 16.61 10.78
N ARG A 441 -22.04 17.47 11.78
CA ARG A 441 -21.56 18.84 11.72
C ARG A 441 -20.43 19.02 12.73
N ILE A 442 -19.30 19.52 12.25
CA ILE A 442 -18.14 19.88 13.07
C ILE A 442 -18.12 21.41 13.17
N LYS A 443 -18.11 21.94 14.39
CA LYS A 443 -18.13 23.38 14.64
C LYS A 443 -16.97 24.07 13.91
N GLY A 444 -17.29 25.16 13.20
CA GLY A 444 -16.31 25.95 12.45
C GLY A 444 -16.18 25.56 10.99
N ILE A 445 -16.63 24.36 10.59
CA ILE A 445 -16.64 23.92 9.19
C ILE A 445 -18.02 24.18 8.60
N ASN A 446 -18.09 24.98 7.53
CA ASN A 446 -19.34 25.28 6.82
C ASN A 446 -19.66 24.20 5.78
N LEU A 447 -19.65 22.94 6.22
CA LEU A 447 -19.98 21.76 5.42
C LEU A 447 -20.56 20.71 6.36
N ASP A 448 -21.71 20.15 5.98
CA ASP A 448 -22.26 18.97 6.64
C ASP A 448 -21.73 17.73 5.93
N PHE A 449 -21.20 16.79 6.71
CA PHE A 449 -20.67 15.53 6.22
C PHE A 449 -21.69 14.43 6.47
N SER A 450 -21.69 13.37 5.66
CA SER A 450 -22.28 12.11 6.10
C SER A 450 -21.48 11.53 7.29
N LEU A 451 -22.12 10.63 8.04
CA LEU A 451 -21.46 9.89 9.12
C LEU A 451 -20.32 9.03 8.57
N SER A 452 -20.45 8.52 7.34
CA SER A 452 -19.41 7.75 6.66
C SER A 452 -18.17 8.56 6.33
N GLU A 453 -18.36 9.74 5.73
CA GLU A 453 -17.29 10.67 5.35
C GLU A 453 -16.57 11.20 6.60
N SER A 454 -17.32 11.59 7.63
CA SER A 454 -16.73 12.05 8.91
C SER A 454 -15.88 10.97 9.56
N LYS A 455 -16.38 9.73 9.58
CA LYS A 455 -15.63 8.60 10.13
C LYS A 455 -14.33 8.39 9.35
N ALA A 456 -14.36 8.48 8.02
CA ALA A 456 -13.17 8.38 7.17
C ALA A 456 -12.12 9.43 7.51
N LEU A 457 -12.55 10.69 7.44
CA LEU A 457 -11.71 11.88 7.58
C LEU A 457 -11.01 11.89 8.94
N LEU A 458 -11.80 11.72 10.00
CA LEU A 458 -11.30 11.76 11.37
C LEU A 458 -10.46 10.52 11.69
N THR A 459 -10.76 9.35 11.13
CA THR A 459 -9.92 8.16 11.30
C THR A 459 -8.55 8.35 10.63
N SER A 460 -8.53 8.89 9.41
CA SER A 460 -7.28 9.21 8.71
C SER A 460 -6.43 10.21 9.47
N ALA A 461 -7.05 11.27 9.99
CA ALA A 461 -6.36 12.28 10.80
C ALA A 461 -5.85 11.71 12.14
N TYR A 462 -6.71 11.00 12.88
CA TYR A 462 -6.39 10.44 14.21
C TYR A 462 -5.29 9.38 14.15
N TRP A 463 -5.32 8.47 13.17
CA TRP A 463 -4.30 7.43 13.01
C TRP A 463 -3.07 7.88 12.23
N GLY A 464 -3.06 9.10 11.70
CA GLY A 464 -1.98 9.59 10.84
C GLY A 464 -1.87 8.81 9.53
N GLU A 465 -2.98 8.31 8.99
CA GLU A 465 -3.03 7.59 7.71
C GLU A 465 -2.99 8.59 6.56
N ILE A 466 -1.81 9.17 6.35
CA ILE A 466 -1.52 10.16 5.32
C ILE A 466 -0.38 9.69 4.42
N GLY A 467 -0.42 10.06 3.14
CA GLY A 467 0.69 9.82 2.22
C GLY A 467 1.95 10.54 2.71
N VAL A 468 3.07 9.82 2.80
CA VAL A 468 4.35 10.38 3.29
C VAL A 468 4.79 11.60 2.49
N THR A 469 4.77 11.49 1.16
CA THR A 469 5.18 12.53 0.23
C THR A 469 4.02 13.43 -0.19
N SER A 470 2.87 12.83 -0.54
CA SER A 470 1.71 13.58 -1.04
C SER A 470 0.93 14.33 0.04
N LYS A 471 1.08 13.95 1.31
CA LYS A 471 0.30 14.42 2.46
C LYS A 471 -1.21 14.23 2.34
N ARG A 472 -1.67 13.50 1.32
CA ARG A 472 -3.09 13.20 1.11
C ARG A 472 -3.61 12.25 2.17
N ALA A 473 -4.85 12.45 2.59
CA ALA A 473 -5.57 11.51 3.44
C ALA A 473 -5.70 10.15 2.73
N ARG A 474 -5.46 9.05 3.45
CA ARG A 474 -5.78 7.70 2.99
C ARG A 474 -7.19 7.33 3.42
N ILE A 475 -7.85 6.53 2.59
CA ILE A 475 -9.18 6.00 2.90
C ILE A 475 -9.03 4.90 3.95
N CYS A 476 -9.81 4.93 5.05
CA CYS A 476 -9.66 4.04 6.22
C CYS A 476 -10.93 3.24 6.50
N ARG A 477 -10.85 1.91 6.42
CA ARG A 477 -12.00 1.00 6.38
C ARG A 477 -11.95 -0.05 7.50
N MET A 478 -13.07 -0.76 7.67
CA MET A 478 -13.15 -1.95 8.53
C MET A 478 -12.34 -3.11 7.96
N ASP A 479 -12.00 -4.06 8.83
CA ASP A 479 -11.52 -5.37 8.39
C ASP A 479 -12.64 -6.14 7.67
N ASP A 480 -12.26 -6.88 6.62
CA ASP A 480 -13.18 -7.61 5.74
C ASP A 480 -12.71 -9.05 5.55
N LEU A 481 -13.41 -9.97 6.21
CA LEU A 481 -13.09 -11.39 6.17
C LEU A 481 -13.36 -12.03 4.81
N VAL A 482 -14.28 -11.48 4.02
CA VAL A 482 -14.58 -12.02 2.68
C VAL A 482 -13.45 -11.63 1.73
N GLN A 483 -12.94 -10.39 1.82
CA GLN A 483 -11.72 -9.98 1.11
C GLN A 483 -10.50 -10.79 1.58
N ASP A 484 -10.33 -10.99 2.88
CA ASP A 484 -9.26 -11.85 3.41
C ASP A 484 -9.34 -13.27 2.81
N GLY A 485 -10.54 -13.80 2.57
CA GLY A 485 -10.77 -15.06 1.87
C GLY A 485 -10.18 -15.11 0.45
N VAL A 486 -10.23 -14.00 -0.31
CA VAL A 486 -9.58 -13.89 -1.62
C VAL A 486 -8.06 -13.98 -1.48
N VAL A 487 -7.49 -13.28 -0.49
CA VAL A 487 -6.05 -13.32 -0.20
C VAL A 487 -5.60 -14.74 0.12
N TYR A 488 -6.33 -15.44 0.99
CA TYR A 488 -6.02 -16.82 1.38
C TYR A 488 -6.13 -17.82 0.23
N GLY A 489 -7.02 -17.57 -0.74
CA GLY A 489 -7.09 -18.36 -1.97
C GLY A 489 -5.82 -18.25 -2.82
N VAL A 490 -5.19 -17.07 -2.86
CA VAL A 490 -3.94 -16.83 -3.60
C VAL A 490 -2.70 -17.29 -2.83
N GLU A 491 -2.69 -17.08 -1.51
CA GLU A 491 -1.56 -17.35 -0.61
C GLU A 491 -1.92 -18.35 0.50
N PRO A 492 -2.25 -19.62 0.14
CA PRO A 492 -2.68 -20.62 1.11
C PRO A 492 -1.55 -21.00 2.07
N LYS A 493 -1.91 -21.37 3.30
CA LYS A 493 -0.98 -21.82 4.36
C LYS A 493 0.07 -20.78 4.79
N SER A 494 -0.20 -19.50 4.57
CA SER A 494 0.68 -18.43 5.03
C SER A 494 0.43 -18.09 6.50
N LEU A 495 1.49 -17.77 7.22
CA LEU A 495 1.43 -17.19 8.56
C LEU A 495 0.99 -15.72 8.47
N GLN A 496 0.35 -15.22 9.51
CA GLN A 496 -0.12 -13.84 9.55
C GLN A 496 0.65 -12.98 10.55
N VAL A 497 0.91 -11.76 10.13
CA VAL A 497 1.22 -10.64 11.00
C VAL A 497 0.04 -9.67 10.97
N ARG A 498 -0.46 -9.27 12.15
CA ARG A 498 -1.54 -8.28 12.28
C ARG A 498 -0.99 -6.99 12.89
N ASN A 499 -0.64 -6.03 12.03
CA ASN A 499 -0.06 -4.74 12.43
C ASN A 499 -1.12 -3.74 12.92
N ALA A 500 -0.64 -2.70 13.62
CA ALA A 500 -1.43 -1.57 14.12
C ALA A 500 -2.58 -1.94 15.07
N THR A 501 -2.42 -3.03 15.83
CA THR A 501 -3.40 -3.50 16.82
C THR A 501 -3.54 -2.56 18.03
N ASP A 502 -2.59 -1.67 18.25
CA ASP A 502 -2.72 -0.57 19.22
C ASP A 502 -3.89 0.37 18.90
N ARG A 503 -4.28 0.49 17.62
CA ARG A 503 -5.39 1.35 17.19
C ARG A 503 -6.76 0.90 17.69
N GLY A 504 -6.90 -0.38 18.08
CA GLY A 504 -8.14 -0.89 18.67
C GLY A 504 -8.31 -0.54 20.15
N ILE A 505 -7.28 0.01 20.79
CA ILE A 505 -7.33 0.39 22.21
C ILE A 505 -8.35 1.53 22.41
N GLY A 506 -9.30 1.31 23.31
CA GLY A 506 -10.24 2.36 23.76
C GLY A 506 -11.35 2.71 22.77
N LEU A 507 -11.51 1.99 21.66
CA LEU A 507 -12.61 2.23 20.71
C LEU A 507 -14.00 1.80 21.23
N GLY A 508 -14.03 1.00 22.31
CA GLY A 508 -15.22 0.40 22.91
C GLY A 508 -15.76 -0.77 22.08
N GLN A 509 -16.04 -0.53 20.80
CA GLN A 509 -16.50 -1.53 19.84
C GLN A 509 -15.88 -1.30 18.46
N ILE A 510 -15.71 -2.41 17.73
CA ILE A 510 -15.19 -2.44 16.37
C ILE A 510 -16.13 -3.26 15.48
N GLY A 511 -16.34 -2.80 14.25
CA GLY A 511 -17.09 -3.54 13.24
C GLY A 511 -16.16 -4.35 12.34
N VAL A 512 -16.55 -5.58 12.03
CA VAL A 512 -15.84 -6.46 11.08
C VAL A 512 -16.85 -6.94 10.04
N VAL A 513 -16.52 -6.81 8.76
CA VAL A 513 -17.33 -7.36 7.67
C VAL A 513 -17.10 -8.86 7.61
N THR A 514 -18.18 -9.61 7.70
CA THR A 514 -18.15 -11.07 7.82
C THR A 514 -18.70 -11.78 6.59
N GLU A 515 -19.69 -11.19 5.93
CA GLU A 515 -20.35 -11.74 4.75
C GLU A 515 -20.88 -10.58 3.88
N TYR A 516 -21.28 -10.88 2.65
CA TYR A 516 -21.99 -9.95 1.76
C TYR A 516 -23.33 -10.53 1.33
N GLU A 517 -24.40 -9.74 1.35
CA GLU A 517 -25.70 -10.11 0.76
C GLU A 517 -25.87 -9.43 -0.60
N VAL A 518 -26.21 -10.21 -1.62
CA VAL A 518 -26.53 -9.71 -2.95
C VAL A 518 -27.91 -9.05 -2.91
N VAL A 519 -27.99 -7.75 -3.17
CA VAL A 519 -29.24 -6.97 -3.17
C VAL A 519 -29.64 -6.46 -4.55
N ASP A 520 -28.72 -6.49 -5.51
CA ASP A 520 -28.96 -6.06 -6.89
C ASP A 520 -28.27 -7.01 -7.91
N GLN A 521 -28.16 -6.60 -9.16
CA GLN A 521 -27.55 -7.35 -10.24
C GLN A 521 -26.05 -7.59 -10.00
N TYR A 522 -25.71 -8.82 -9.59
CA TYR A 522 -24.34 -9.24 -9.32
C TYR A 522 -23.80 -10.08 -10.47
N GLY A 523 -23.12 -9.40 -11.38
CA GLY A 523 -22.61 -9.96 -12.64
C GLY A 523 -23.46 -9.53 -13.85
N ALA A 524 -22.79 -9.31 -14.98
CA ALA A 524 -23.44 -8.93 -16.24
C ALA A 524 -22.77 -9.61 -17.44
N PRO A 525 -23.52 -10.11 -18.45
CA PRO A 525 -24.99 -10.09 -18.53
C PRO A 525 -25.69 -11.19 -17.70
N GLN A 526 -24.93 -12.14 -17.16
CA GLN A 526 -25.46 -13.24 -16.35
C GLN A 526 -25.23 -12.96 -14.87
N GLN A 527 -26.28 -13.15 -14.07
CA GLN A 527 -26.21 -13.10 -12.61
C GLN A 527 -25.34 -14.27 -12.10
N LYS A 528 -24.31 -13.99 -11.31
CA LYS A 528 -23.46 -15.00 -10.65
C LYS A 528 -24.21 -15.68 -9.50
N TYR A 529 -24.85 -14.89 -8.65
CA TYR A 529 -25.64 -15.36 -7.51
C TYR A 529 -26.98 -14.62 -7.45
N PRO A 530 -28.09 -15.29 -7.10
CA PRO A 530 -29.40 -14.63 -7.03
C PRO A 530 -29.45 -13.55 -5.95
N ILE A 531 -30.35 -12.57 -6.09
CA ILE A 531 -30.66 -11.60 -5.04
C ILE A 531 -31.09 -12.35 -3.77
N GLY A 532 -30.58 -11.91 -2.61
CA GLY A 532 -30.71 -12.54 -1.30
C GLY A 532 -29.66 -13.60 -1.00
N HIS A 533 -28.77 -13.93 -1.95
CA HIS A 533 -27.65 -14.84 -1.68
C HIS A 533 -26.63 -14.20 -0.75
N VAL A 534 -26.11 -14.98 0.21
CA VAL A 534 -25.07 -14.55 1.14
C VAL A 534 -23.73 -15.16 0.73
N ILE A 535 -22.80 -14.31 0.35
CA ILE A 535 -21.42 -14.63 -0.02
C ILE A 535 -20.56 -14.61 1.25
N LYS A 536 -19.82 -15.69 1.50
CA LYS A 536 -19.04 -15.92 2.72
C LYS A 536 -17.53 -15.96 2.42
N PRO A 537 -16.66 -15.86 3.43
CA PRO A 537 -15.22 -16.03 3.25
C PRO A 537 -14.90 -17.37 2.58
N GLY A 538 -14.18 -17.31 1.46
CA GLY A 538 -13.82 -18.47 0.64
C GLY A 538 -14.76 -18.73 -0.55
N ASP A 539 -15.94 -18.09 -0.61
CA ASP A 539 -16.76 -18.08 -1.81
C ASP A 539 -16.11 -17.21 -2.90
N GLU A 540 -16.40 -17.52 -4.16
CA GLU A 540 -15.89 -16.74 -5.29
C GLU A 540 -16.53 -15.34 -5.30
N LEU A 541 -15.69 -14.31 -5.17
CA LEU A 541 -16.05 -12.92 -5.37
C LEU A 541 -15.79 -12.49 -6.81
N LEU A 542 -16.74 -11.76 -7.40
CA LEU A 542 -16.51 -11.00 -8.62
C LEU A 542 -15.56 -9.82 -8.36
N MET A 543 -15.24 -9.08 -9.42
CA MET A 543 -14.45 -7.86 -9.30
C MET A 543 -15.10 -6.91 -8.30
N GLU A 544 -14.26 -6.30 -7.48
CA GLU A 544 -14.61 -5.39 -6.40
C GLU A 544 -15.81 -4.47 -6.71
N HIS A 545 -15.73 -3.69 -7.80
CA HIS A 545 -16.79 -2.77 -8.21
C HIS A 545 -18.17 -3.40 -8.35
N GLN A 546 -18.23 -4.64 -8.86
CA GLN A 546 -19.49 -5.37 -9.01
C GLN A 546 -20.05 -5.77 -7.64
N THR A 547 -19.19 -6.08 -6.68
CA THR A 547 -19.59 -6.40 -5.30
C THR A 547 -20.10 -5.15 -4.60
N VAL A 548 -19.46 -4.01 -4.81
CA VAL A 548 -19.87 -2.73 -4.22
C VAL A 548 -21.22 -2.27 -4.75
N ASP A 549 -21.42 -2.39 -6.06
CA ASP A 549 -22.63 -1.89 -6.71
C ASP A 549 -23.84 -2.78 -6.40
N ALA A 550 -23.64 -4.06 -6.09
CA ALA A 550 -24.72 -5.04 -5.99
C ALA A 550 -24.91 -5.71 -4.62
N CYS A 551 -24.03 -5.46 -3.64
CA CYS A 551 -24.09 -6.12 -2.34
C CYS A 551 -24.07 -5.16 -1.15
N ILE A 552 -24.63 -5.60 -0.02
CA ILE A 552 -24.51 -4.93 1.29
C ILE A 552 -23.70 -5.83 2.26
N PRO A 553 -22.94 -5.27 3.23
CA PRO A 553 -22.17 -6.06 4.17
C PRO A 553 -23.04 -6.58 5.33
N HIS A 554 -22.70 -7.76 5.81
CA HIS A 554 -23.04 -8.22 7.15
C HIS A 554 -21.90 -7.89 8.12
N ILE A 555 -22.19 -7.05 9.10
CA ILE A 555 -21.22 -6.52 10.06
C ILE A 555 -21.44 -7.19 11.41
N SER A 556 -20.37 -7.78 11.94
CA SER A 556 -20.31 -8.22 13.34
C SER A 556 -19.67 -7.15 14.19
N ILE A 557 -20.24 -6.89 15.37
CA ILE A 557 -19.73 -5.90 16.32
C ILE A 557 -18.97 -6.63 17.42
N LEU A 558 -17.66 -6.42 17.48
CA LEU A 558 -16.80 -6.97 18.52
C LEU A 558 -16.54 -5.91 19.58
N LYS A 559 -16.32 -6.36 20.83
CA LYS A 559 -15.74 -5.48 21.86
C LYS A 559 -14.29 -5.18 21.49
N SER A 560 -13.89 -3.93 21.64
CA SER A 560 -12.48 -3.56 21.54
C SER A 560 -11.73 -3.94 22.82
N TRP A 561 -10.41 -3.81 22.79
CA TRP A 561 -9.55 -3.97 23.96
C TRP A 561 -9.23 -2.61 24.60
N THR A 562 -8.80 -2.63 25.86
CA THR A 562 -8.36 -1.43 26.61
C THR A 562 -6.84 -1.36 26.75
N SER A 563 -6.16 -2.47 26.48
CA SER A 563 -4.72 -2.65 26.51
C SER A 563 -4.34 -3.80 25.57
N ILE A 564 -3.07 -3.91 25.18
CA ILE A 564 -2.58 -5.05 24.39
C ILE A 564 -2.63 -6.34 25.22
N TYR A 565 -2.30 -6.24 26.51
CA TYR A 565 -2.15 -7.39 27.39
C TYR A 565 -3.27 -7.50 28.42
N ALA A 566 -3.54 -8.73 28.86
CA ALA A 566 -4.61 -9.06 29.80
C ALA A 566 -4.41 -8.50 31.22
N ASP A 567 -3.19 -8.13 31.59
CA ASP A 567 -2.84 -7.50 32.86
C ASP A 567 -3.07 -5.97 32.87
N GLY A 568 -3.53 -5.41 31.74
CA GLY A 568 -3.79 -3.98 31.59
C GLY A 568 -2.61 -3.17 31.03
N THR A 569 -1.44 -3.78 30.80
CA THR A 569 -0.27 -3.07 30.26
C THR A 569 -0.26 -3.05 28.73
N ASN A 570 0.51 -2.11 28.17
CA ASN A 570 0.93 -2.10 26.77
C ASN A 570 2.44 -2.35 26.62
N ASP A 571 3.14 -2.60 27.73
CA ASP A 571 4.59 -2.84 27.76
C ASP A 571 4.90 -4.29 27.41
N THR A 572 5.61 -4.47 26.30
CA THR A 572 5.95 -5.78 25.73
C THR A 572 7.02 -6.53 26.53
N ALA A 573 7.77 -5.84 27.40
CA ALA A 573 8.71 -6.48 28.30
C ALA A 573 8.01 -7.21 29.46
N ILE A 574 6.80 -6.75 29.82
CA ILE A 574 6.03 -7.25 30.97
C ILE A 574 4.95 -8.23 30.51
N GLY A 575 4.19 -7.85 29.49
CA GLY A 575 3.01 -8.58 29.02
C GLY A 575 3.34 -10.03 28.62
N LYS A 576 2.51 -10.97 29.09
CA LYS A 576 2.64 -12.40 28.79
C LYS A 576 1.45 -13.00 28.05
N LEU A 577 0.25 -12.49 28.30
CA LEU A 577 -0.99 -12.95 27.68
C LEU A 577 -1.69 -11.77 27.02
N LEU A 578 -2.16 -11.95 25.80
CA LEU A 578 -2.93 -10.93 25.10
C LEU A 578 -4.28 -10.69 25.79
N ASP A 579 -4.80 -9.47 25.67
CA ASP A 579 -6.15 -9.13 26.11
C ASP A 579 -7.19 -10.10 25.50
N PRO A 580 -8.22 -10.54 26.25
CA PRO A 580 -9.20 -11.49 25.74
C PRO A 580 -10.01 -10.99 24.52
N ASN A 581 -10.27 -9.69 24.41
CA ASN A 581 -10.98 -9.13 23.27
C ASN A 581 -10.06 -9.01 22.04
N LEU A 582 -8.77 -8.66 22.24
CA LEU A 582 -7.77 -8.75 21.18
C LEU A 582 -7.61 -10.19 20.69
N SER A 583 -7.50 -11.14 21.62
CA SER A 583 -7.45 -12.58 21.30
C SER A 583 -8.69 -13.03 20.53
N HIS A 584 -9.87 -12.54 20.92
CA HIS A 584 -11.11 -12.83 20.20
C HIS A 584 -11.10 -12.29 18.77
N TYR A 585 -10.62 -11.06 18.56
CA TYR A 585 -10.44 -10.47 17.22
C TYR A 585 -9.46 -11.29 16.36
N LEU A 586 -8.32 -11.71 16.92
CA LEU A 586 -7.35 -12.56 16.23
C LEU A 586 -7.86 -13.99 15.98
N SER A 587 -8.89 -14.43 16.72
CA SER A 587 -9.52 -15.74 16.52
C SER A 587 -10.44 -15.79 15.29
N VAL A 588 -10.78 -14.64 14.69
CA VAL A 588 -11.68 -14.55 13.53
C VAL A 588 -10.95 -14.88 12.21
N VAL A 589 -9.75 -15.47 12.30
CA VAL A 589 -8.96 -15.92 11.16
C VAL A 589 -9.35 -17.35 10.76
N PRO A 590 -9.55 -17.64 9.45
CA PRO A 590 -9.84 -18.98 8.97
C PRO A 590 -8.78 -20.03 9.35
N ALA A 591 -9.22 -21.29 9.47
CA ALA A 591 -8.32 -22.41 9.76
C ALA A 591 -7.21 -22.54 8.69
N GLY A 592 -5.99 -22.87 9.12
CA GLY A 592 -4.82 -22.98 8.22
C GLY A 592 -4.01 -21.70 8.05
N HIS A 593 -4.43 -20.60 8.69
CA HIS A 593 -3.67 -19.36 8.76
C HIS A 593 -3.45 -18.96 10.22
N ASN A 594 -2.28 -19.27 10.76
CA ASN A 594 -1.96 -18.93 12.15
C ASN A 594 -1.48 -17.47 12.24
N VAL A 595 -1.90 -16.77 13.28
CA VAL A 595 -1.35 -15.46 13.62
C VAL A 595 -0.06 -15.67 14.39
N MET A 596 1.07 -15.37 13.74
CA MET A 596 2.40 -15.49 14.31
C MET A 596 2.74 -14.30 15.20
N SER A 597 2.26 -13.12 14.85
CA SER A 597 2.59 -11.89 15.58
C SER A 597 1.59 -10.77 15.39
N ILE A 598 1.64 -9.81 16.32
CA ILE A 598 0.93 -8.53 16.25
C ILE A 598 1.91 -7.37 16.24
N GLY A 599 1.51 -6.26 15.63
CA GLY A 599 2.21 -4.98 15.72
C GLY A 599 1.46 -3.99 16.60
N THR A 600 2.14 -3.37 17.56
CA THR A 600 1.57 -2.51 18.62
C THR A 600 2.13 -1.08 18.64
N ALA A 601 3.12 -0.80 17.79
CA ALA A 601 3.70 0.52 17.59
C ALA A 601 4.37 0.57 16.20
N PRO A 602 4.84 1.73 15.71
CA PRO A 602 5.48 1.83 14.40
C PRO A 602 6.67 0.87 14.20
N ARG A 603 7.34 0.46 15.28
CA ARG A 603 8.58 -0.35 15.21
C ARG A 603 8.52 -1.69 15.95
N GLU A 604 7.43 -1.97 16.67
CA GLU A 604 7.37 -3.08 17.63
C GLU A 604 6.51 -4.24 17.13
N LEU A 605 7.11 -5.43 17.02
CA LEU A 605 6.43 -6.67 16.69
C LEU A 605 6.47 -7.61 17.90
N VAL A 606 5.32 -8.15 18.28
CA VAL A 606 5.17 -9.09 19.39
C VAL A 606 4.83 -10.46 18.81
N PHE A 607 5.73 -11.43 18.99
CA PHE A 607 5.49 -12.80 18.58
C PHE A 607 4.59 -13.51 19.59
N ILE A 608 3.66 -14.32 19.07
CA ILE A 608 2.64 -14.98 19.89
C ILE A 608 2.46 -16.43 19.47
N LYS A 609 1.91 -17.24 20.37
CA LYS A 609 1.35 -18.56 20.05
C LYS A 609 -0.01 -18.77 20.71
N GLU A 610 -0.82 -19.59 20.08
CA GLU A 610 -2.10 -20.06 20.61
C GLU A 610 -1.85 -21.04 21.77
N VAL A 611 -2.62 -20.88 22.87
CA VAL A 611 -2.56 -21.72 24.09
C VAL A 611 -3.89 -22.33 24.47
#